data_AF-A0A2G9HME3-F1
#
_entry.id   AF-A0A2G9HME3-F1
#
_cell.length_a   1.000
_cell.length_b   1.000
_cell.length_c   1.000
_cell.angle_alpha   90.00
_cell.angle_beta   90.00
_cell.angle_gamma   90.00
#
_symmetry.space_group_name_H-M   'P 1'
#
loop_
_entity.id
_entity.type
_entity.pdbx_description
1 polymer ?
#
loop_
_entity_poly.entity_id
_entity_poly.type
_entity_poly.pdbx_seq_one_letter_code
_entity_poly.pdbx_strand_id
1 'polypeptide(L)'
;MSSSSNIINKGKMALPKRIILVRHGESAGNIDGTTYATTPDNKIPLTPQGNDQAKRAGSRIYHVVSDSGACSKWKVYFYVSPYLRTRSTLREIGRAFPRNRIIGAREECRIREQDFGNFQITERMKAIKETRERFGRFFYRFPEGESAADVYDRVSSFLESLWRDIDMNRLHHDPADDLNLIIISHGLAIRVFLMKWFKWTVEQFEHLNNLGNSEFRVMQLGIGGEYSLAVHHTDEEMLEWGLSPDMIADQRWRAHASKDDWIEKCPWYLDTFFDHFADSSCEDGEDIPCSHQL
;
A
#
# COMPACT_ATOMS: atom_id res chain seq x y z
N MET A 1 29.16 25.53 37.04
CA MET A 1 27.90 24.98 36.52
C MET A 1 27.89 25.21 35.01
N SER A 2 28.40 24.25 34.25
CA SER A 2 28.34 24.27 32.78
C SER A 2 27.29 23.23 32.40
N SER A 3 26.10 23.70 32.01
CA SER A 3 25.03 22.83 31.53
C SER A 3 25.24 22.63 30.04
N SER A 4 25.90 21.53 29.68
CA SER A 4 26.03 21.08 28.30
C SER A 4 24.65 20.62 27.82
N SER A 5 24.10 21.34 26.86
CA SER A 5 22.91 20.96 26.10
C SER A 5 23.19 19.67 25.33
N ASN A 6 22.68 18.55 25.87
CA ASN A 6 22.56 17.30 25.14
C ASN A 6 21.57 17.49 23.98
N ILE A 7 22.10 17.87 22.82
CA ILE A 7 21.39 17.71 21.55
C ILE A 7 21.28 16.20 21.33
N ILE A 8 20.12 15.64 21.65
CA ILE A 8 19.76 14.27 21.31
C ILE A 8 19.87 14.16 19.80
N ASN A 9 20.90 13.47 19.33
CA ASN A 9 21.06 13.08 17.95
C ASN A 9 19.89 12.15 17.62
N LYS A 10 18.79 12.69 17.08
CA LYS A 10 17.64 11.90 16.62
C LYS A 10 18.17 10.96 15.54
N GLY A 11 18.38 9.71 15.90
CA GLY A 11 18.82 8.67 14.98
C GLY A 11 17.95 8.69 13.73
N LYS A 12 18.60 8.74 12.57
CA LYS A 12 17.95 8.72 11.26
C LYS A 12 16.94 7.56 11.24
N MET A 13 15.66 7.85 10.99
CA MET A 13 14.59 6.86 10.97
C MET A 13 14.95 5.75 9.96
N ALA A 14 15.13 4.52 10.44
CA ALA A 14 15.41 3.37 9.59
C ALA A 14 14.09 2.85 9.00
N LEU A 15 13.72 3.39 7.85
CA LEU A 15 12.55 2.95 7.12
C LEU A 15 12.74 1.52 6.58
N PRO A 16 11.68 0.69 6.53
CA PRO A 16 11.73 -0.59 5.84
C PRO A 16 12.23 -0.43 4.41
N LYS A 17 13.21 -1.25 3.98
CA LYS A 17 13.63 -1.28 2.57
C LYS A 17 12.44 -1.55 1.65
N ARG A 18 11.53 -2.43 2.08
CA ARG A 18 10.34 -2.83 1.30
C ARG A 18 9.08 -2.98 2.13
N ILE A 19 7.96 -2.67 1.50
CA ILE A 19 6.61 -3.06 1.91
C ILE A 19 6.02 -3.88 0.77
N ILE A 20 5.70 -5.14 1.03
CA ILE A 20 5.24 -6.11 0.05
C ILE A 20 3.77 -6.43 0.36
N LEU A 21 2.87 -6.02 -0.53
CA LEU A 21 1.43 -6.21 -0.40
C LEU A 21 1.03 -7.49 -1.14
N VAL A 22 0.38 -8.43 -0.47
CA VAL A 22 0.06 -9.74 -1.03
C VAL A 22 -1.44 -10.01 -0.93
N ARG A 23 -2.10 -10.28 -2.06
CA ARG A 23 -3.49 -10.77 -2.04
C ARG A 23 -3.49 -12.25 -1.62
N HIS A 24 -4.48 -12.67 -0.84
CA HIS A 24 -4.65 -14.09 -0.53
C HIS A 24 -4.74 -15.00 -1.77
N GLY A 25 -4.39 -16.27 -1.60
CA GLY A 25 -4.58 -17.30 -2.62
C GLY A 25 -6.04 -17.56 -2.96
N GLU A 26 -6.30 -18.32 -4.02
CA GLU A 26 -7.65 -18.66 -4.43
C GLU A 26 -8.43 -19.32 -3.29
N SER A 27 -9.66 -18.85 -3.09
CA SER A 27 -10.57 -19.32 -2.04
C SER A 27 -11.79 -19.99 -2.64
N ALA A 28 -12.50 -20.79 -1.85
CA ALA A 28 -13.73 -21.45 -2.31
C ALA A 28 -14.74 -20.42 -2.87
N GLY A 29 -14.84 -19.24 -2.25
CA GLY A 29 -15.67 -18.14 -2.75
C GLY A 29 -15.20 -17.51 -4.07
N ASN A 30 -13.94 -17.68 -4.47
CA ASN A 30 -13.47 -17.22 -5.78
C ASN A 30 -13.88 -18.16 -6.92
N ILE A 31 -13.98 -19.46 -6.64
CA ILE A 31 -14.50 -20.45 -7.60
C ILE A 31 -16.02 -20.37 -7.66
N ASP A 32 -16.67 -20.37 -6.48
CA ASP A 32 -18.11 -20.45 -6.36
C ASP A 32 -18.64 -19.36 -5.41
N GLY A 33 -19.25 -18.34 -6.01
CA GLY A 33 -19.86 -17.23 -5.29
C GLY A 33 -21.02 -17.63 -4.37
N THR A 34 -21.63 -18.81 -4.54
CA THR A 34 -22.69 -19.29 -3.65
C THR A 34 -22.16 -19.65 -2.26
N THR A 35 -20.84 -19.87 -2.12
CA THR A 35 -20.18 -20.10 -0.82
C THR A 35 -20.48 -18.98 0.18
N TYR A 36 -20.57 -17.72 -0.30
CA TYR A 36 -20.86 -16.55 0.54
C TYR A 36 -22.30 -16.50 1.07
N ALA A 37 -23.20 -17.37 0.59
CA ALA A 37 -24.57 -17.47 1.10
C ALA A 37 -24.67 -18.35 2.35
N THR A 38 -23.70 -19.24 2.60
CA THR A 38 -23.76 -20.23 3.68
C THR A 38 -22.56 -20.16 4.62
N THR A 39 -21.42 -19.64 4.14
CA THR A 39 -20.20 -19.50 4.92
C THR A 39 -19.89 -18.01 5.11
N PRO A 40 -19.72 -17.55 6.37
CA PRO A 40 -19.29 -16.18 6.63
C PRO A 40 -17.98 -15.86 5.91
N ASP A 41 -17.88 -14.67 5.29
CA ASP A 41 -16.74 -14.32 4.43
C ASP A 41 -15.38 -14.54 5.13
N ASN A 42 -15.25 -14.13 6.39
CA ASN A 42 -14.04 -14.31 7.17
C ASN A 42 -13.62 -15.78 7.40
N LYS A 43 -14.53 -16.73 7.24
CA LYS A 43 -14.30 -18.17 7.41
C LYS A 43 -14.09 -18.93 6.11
N ILE A 44 -14.18 -18.28 4.95
CA ILE A 44 -14.01 -18.97 3.67
C ILE A 44 -12.56 -19.47 3.53
N PRO A 45 -12.35 -20.78 3.29
CA PRO A 45 -11.02 -21.38 3.21
C PRO A 45 -10.38 -21.16 1.83
N LEU A 46 -9.05 -21.36 1.78
CA LEU A 46 -8.34 -21.51 0.50
C LEU A 46 -8.68 -22.84 -0.16
N THR A 47 -8.60 -22.86 -1.48
CA THR A 47 -8.61 -24.10 -2.28
C THR A 47 -7.22 -24.75 -2.23
N PRO A 48 -7.07 -26.03 -2.61
CA PRO A 48 -5.74 -26.64 -2.77
C PRO A 48 -4.86 -25.82 -3.72
N GLN A 49 -5.41 -25.36 -4.84
CA GLN A 49 -4.74 -24.46 -5.79
C GLN A 49 -4.32 -23.13 -5.13
N GLY A 50 -5.16 -22.55 -4.27
CA GLY A 50 -4.83 -21.35 -3.50
C GLY A 50 -3.64 -21.54 -2.55
N ASN A 51 -3.51 -22.71 -1.94
CA ASN A 51 -2.34 -23.03 -1.12
C ASN A 51 -1.06 -23.14 -1.98
N ASP A 52 -1.13 -23.78 -3.14
CA ASP A 52 0.01 -23.89 -4.05
C ASP A 52 0.42 -22.53 -4.63
N GLN A 53 -0.55 -21.67 -4.96
CA GLN A 53 -0.29 -20.29 -5.35
C GLN A 53 0.47 -19.54 -4.25
N ALA A 54 0.03 -19.64 -2.99
CA ALA A 54 0.66 -18.98 -1.86
C ALA A 54 2.09 -19.50 -1.62
N LYS A 55 2.32 -20.80 -1.77
CA LYS A 55 3.65 -21.42 -1.69
C LYS A 55 4.61 -20.86 -2.74
N ARG A 56 4.16 -20.76 -4.00
CA ARG A 56 4.94 -20.15 -5.10
C ARG A 56 5.23 -18.67 -4.84
N ALA A 57 4.22 -17.93 -4.37
CA ALA A 57 4.39 -16.52 -3.98
C ALA A 57 5.43 -16.37 -2.87
N GLY A 58 5.43 -17.25 -1.85
CA GLY A 58 6.44 -17.26 -0.81
C GLY A 58 7.86 -17.40 -1.34
N SER A 59 8.07 -18.30 -2.30
CA SER A 59 9.39 -18.49 -2.94
C SER A 59 9.82 -17.24 -3.72
N ARG A 60 8.90 -16.62 -4.48
CA ARG A 60 9.19 -15.37 -5.22
C ARG A 60 9.51 -14.22 -4.27
N ILE A 61 8.74 -14.04 -3.20
CA ILE A 61 8.99 -12.99 -2.21
C ILE A 61 10.33 -13.23 -1.50
N TYR A 62 10.67 -14.49 -1.20
CA TYR A 62 12.00 -14.83 -0.66
C TYR A 62 13.12 -14.36 -1.59
N HIS A 63 13.01 -14.58 -2.90
CA HIS A 63 13.99 -14.06 -3.87
C HIS A 63 14.05 -12.53 -3.87
N VAL A 64 12.91 -11.83 -3.76
CA VAL A 64 12.88 -10.36 -3.67
C VAL A 64 13.60 -9.86 -2.41
N VAL A 65 13.31 -10.42 -1.23
CA VAL A 65 13.89 -9.90 0.03
C VAL A 65 15.37 -10.25 0.19
N SER A 66 15.80 -11.37 -0.40
CA SER A 66 17.19 -11.84 -0.34
C SER A 66 18.06 -11.28 -1.46
N ASP A 67 17.51 -10.43 -2.34
CA ASP A 67 18.18 -9.96 -3.56
C ASP A 67 18.75 -11.14 -4.37
N SER A 68 17.90 -12.15 -4.60
CA SER A 68 18.25 -13.44 -5.22
C SER A 68 19.41 -14.17 -4.53
N GLY A 69 19.53 -14.01 -3.20
CA GLY A 69 20.59 -14.60 -2.38
C GLY A 69 21.85 -13.74 -2.26
N ALA A 70 21.93 -12.60 -2.95
CA ALA A 70 23.08 -11.70 -2.86
C ALA A 70 23.13 -10.96 -1.50
N CYS A 71 21.97 -10.73 -0.87
CA CYS A 71 21.89 -10.11 0.45
C CYS A 71 21.65 -11.15 1.55
N SER A 72 22.52 -11.13 2.56
CA SER A 72 22.39 -11.95 3.77
C SER A 72 22.00 -11.14 5.01
N LYS A 73 21.73 -9.84 4.88
CA LYS A 73 21.34 -8.95 5.99
C LYS A 73 19.94 -8.42 5.76
N TRP A 74 18.96 -9.29 5.97
CA TRP A 74 17.56 -8.93 5.85
C TRP A 74 16.72 -9.63 6.91
N LYS A 75 15.60 -8.99 7.25
CA LYS A 75 14.58 -9.46 8.16
C LYS A 75 13.19 -9.21 7.59
N VAL A 76 12.25 -10.08 7.96
CA VAL A 76 10.84 -9.94 7.58
C VAL A 76 9.94 -9.81 8.80
N TYR A 77 8.91 -8.97 8.68
CA TYR A 77 7.80 -8.92 9.62
C TYR A 77 6.47 -9.03 8.85
N PHE A 78 5.55 -9.86 9.34
CA PHE A 78 4.29 -10.11 8.67
C PHE A 78 3.13 -9.38 9.33
N TYR A 79 2.32 -8.69 8.52
CA TYR A 79 0.97 -8.26 8.86
C TYR A 79 -0.03 -9.13 8.10
N VAL A 80 -1.10 -9.55 8.75
CA VAL A 80 -2.10 -10.41 8.11
C VAL A 80 -3.52 -10.02 8.52
N SER A 81 -4.43 -9.95 7.55
CA SER A 81 -5.86 -9.86 7.86
C SER A 81 -6.31 -11.09 8.66
N PRO A 82 -7.26 -10.95 9.60
CA PRO A 82 -7.72 -12.06 10.44
C PRO A 82 -8.52 -13.14 9.69
N TYR A 83 -8.79 -12.97 8.40
CA TYR A 83 -9.59 -13.91 7.62
C TYR A 83 -8.86 -15.25 7.42
N LEU A 84 -9.61 -16.35 7.38
CA LEU A 84 -9.03 -17.69 7.28
C LEU A 84 -8.17 -17.86 6.02
N ARG A 85 -8.60 -17.32 4.88
CA ARG A 85 -7.84 -17.36 3.62
C ARG A 85 -6.51 -16.61 3.67
N THR A 86 -6.46 -15.45 4.32
CA THR A 86 -5.22 -14.66 4.48
C THR A 86 -4.28 -15.31 5.46
N ARG A 87 -4.79 -15.84 6.58
CA ARG A 87 -3.98 -16.61 7.55
C ARG A 87 -3.40 -17.89 6.94
N SER A 88 -4.19 -18.59 6.11
CA SER A 88 -3.71 -19.76 5.37
C SER A 88 -2.63 -19.40 4.36
N THR A 89 -2.83 -18.29 3.62
CA THR A 89 -1.82 -17.76 2.68
C THR A 89 -0.51 -17.43 3.40
N LEU A 90 -0.57 -16.76 4.56
CA LEU A 90 0.61 -16.47 5.39
C LEU A 90 1.36 -17.75 5.79
N ARG A 91 0.66 -18.83 6.18
CA ARG A 91 1.31 -20.08 6.57
C ARG A 91 2.13 -20.67 5.41
N GLU A 92 1.61 -20.65 4.19
CA GLU A 92 2.31 -21.15 3.02
C GLU A 92 3.48 -20.24 2.59
N ILE A 93 3.29 -18.92 2.62
CA ILE A 93 4.36 -17.95 2.35
C ILE A 93 5.49 -18.08 3.38
N GLY A 94 5.14 -18.16 4.67
CA GLY A 94 6.09 -18.23 5.77
C GLY A 94 7.03 -19.43 5.72
N ARG A 95 6.60 -20.54 5.09
CA ARG A 95 7.44 -21.75 4.90
C ARG A 95 8.66 -21.52 4.02
N ALA A 96 8.66 -20.48 3.18
CA ALA A 96 9.80 -20.13 2.35
C ALA A 96 10.93 -19.44 3.13
N PHE A 97 10.69 -18.99 4.37
CA PHE A 97 11.62 -18.16 5.14
C PHE A 97 12.28 -18.95 6.27
N PRO A 98 13.62 -18.84 6.45
CA PRO A 98 14.29 -19.34 7.64
C PRO A 98 13.75 -18.67 8.91
N ARG A 99 13.51 -19.45 9.97
CA ARG A 99 12.92 -18.94 11.22
C ARG A 99 13.68 -17.77 11.83
N ASN A 100 15.01 -17.77 11.75
CA ASN A 100 15.87 -16.70 12.26
C ASN A 100 15.81 -15.39 11.46
N ARG A 101 15.16 -15.40 10.28
CA ARG A 101 14.90 -14.22 9.45
C ARG A 101 13.55 -13.58 9.72
N ILE A 102 12.64 -14.29 10.38
CA ILE A 102 11.30 -13.81 10.74
C ILE A 102 11.35 -13.16 12.11
N ILE A 103 11.11 -11.85 12.16
CA ILE A 103 10.97 -11.09 13.41
C ILE A 103 9.68 -11.52 14.12
N GLY A 104 8.56 -11.52 13.39
CA GLY A 104 7.25 -11.86 13.94
C GLY A 104 6.14 -11.75 12.91
N ALA A 105 4.92 -12.02 13.38
CA ALA A 105 3.69 -11.86 12.62
C ALA A 105 2.59 -11.31 13.53
N ARG A 106 1.75 -10.41 13.01
CA ARG A 106 0.64 -9.79 13.74
C ARG A 106 -0.63 -9.76 12.90
N GLU A 107 -1.75 -10.12 13.51
CA GLU A 107 -3.06 -9.89 12.90
C GLU A 107 -3.41 -8.41 12.93
N GLU A 108 -3.96 -7.91 11.82
CA GLU A 108 -4.42 -6.54 11.69
C GLU A 108 -5.84 -6.54 11.11
N CYS A 109 -6.82 -6.21 11.94
CA CYS A 109 -8.23 -6.21 11.57
C CYS A 109 -8.54 -5.14 10.52
N ARG A 110 -7.81 -4.01 10.51
CA ARG A 110 -8.08 -2.88 9.61
C ARG A 110 -7.68 -3.12 8.16
N ILE A 111 -6.96 -4.20 7.85
CA ILE A 111 -6.59 -4.62 6.49
C ILE A 111 -7.43 -5.80 5.98
N ARG A 112 -8.61 -6.05 6.57
CA ARG A 112 -9.59 -7.03 6.07
C ARG A 112 -10.27 -6.56 4.77
N GLU A 113 -10.93 -7.49 4.06
CA GLU A 113 -11.68 -7.15 2.85
C GLU A 113 -12.83 -6.19 3.15
N GLN A 114 -13.30 -5.46 2.13
CA GLN A 114 -14.56 -4.72 2.19
C GLN A 114 -15.68 -5.62 2.69
N ASP A 115 -16.45 -5.13 3.65
CA ASP A 115 -17.66 -5.82 4.07
C ASP A 115 -18.76 -5.67 2.99
N PHE A 116 -19.35 -6.80 2.57
CA PHE A 116 -20.44 -6.85 1.61
C PHE A 116 -21.79 -7.15 2.27
N GLY A 117 -21.87 -7.08 3.61
CA GLY A 117 -23.00 -7.52 4.42
C GLY A 117 -22.83 -8.98 4.89
N ASN A 118 -23.81 -9.47 5.66
CA ASN A 118 -23.72 -10.74 6.39
C ASN A 118 -23.59 -11.98 5.47
N PHE A 119 -24.63 -12.28 4.71
CA PHE A 119 -24.66 -13.38 3.74
C PHE A 119 -25.06 -12.84 2.37
N GLN A 120 -24.37 -13.31 1.34
CA GLN A 120 -24.51 -12.81 -0.02
C GLN A 120 -25.47 -13.70 -0.82
N ILE A 121 -26.74 -13.33 -0.86
CA ILE A 121 -27.76 -14.00 -1.67
C ILE A 121 -27.51 -13.69 -3.15
N THR A 122 -27.36 -14.73 -3.98
CA THR A 122 -26.84 -14.62 -5.36
C THR A 122 -27.65 -13.66 -6.23
N GLU A 123 -28.98 -13.76 -6.23
CA GLU A 123 -29.86 -12.90 -7.04
C GLU A 123 -29.76 -11.43 -6.61
N ARG A 124 -29.72 -11.19 -5.30
CA ARG A 124 -29.57 -9.84 -4.73
C ARG A 124 -28.20 -9.25 -5.07
N MET A 125 -27.14 -10.06 -5.02
CA MET A 125 -25.79 -9.62 -5.35
C MET A 125 -25.62 -9.24 -6.82
N LYS A 126 -26.35 -9.88 -7.74
CA LYS A 126 -26.31 -9.50 -9.16
C LYS A 126 -26.83 -8.07 -9.35
N ALA A 127 -28.01 -7.76 -8.82
CA ALA A 127 -28.59 -6.42 -8.90
C ALA A 127 -27.71 -5.36 -8.22
N ILE A 128 -27.10 -5.70 -7.07
CA ILE A 128 -26.16 -4.84 -6.36
C ILE A 128 -24.93 -4.53 -7.22
N LYS A 129 -24.34 -5.53 -7.89
CA LYS A 129 -23.17 -5.34 -8.76
C LYS A 129 -23.47 -4.42 -9.95
N GLU A 130 -24.61 -4.63 -10.62
CA GLU A 130 -25.05 -3.77 -11.72
C GLU A 130 -25.27 -2.31 -11.27
N THR A 131 -25.86 -2.13 -10.09
CA THR A 131 -26.05 -0.79 -9.50
C THR A 131 -24.70 -0.13 -9.19
N ARG A 132 -23.76 -0.90 -8.62
CA ARG A 132 -22.42 -0.43 -8.28
C ARG A 132 -21.64 0.02 -9.51
N GLU A 133 -21.72 -0.73 -10.60
CA GLU A 133 -21.04 -0.38 -11.86
C GLU A 133 -21.50 0.99 -12.38
N ARG A 134 -22.77 1.34 -12.22
CA ARG A 134 -23.31 2.65 -12.62
C ARG A 134 -22.98 3.77 -11.63
N PHE A 135 -22.88 3.45 -10.34
CA PHE A 135 -22.64 4.44 -9.28
C PHE A 135 -21.17 4.84 -9.13
N GLY A 136 -20.25 3.91 -9.45
CA GLY A 136 -18.81 4.05 -9.15
C GLY A 136 -18.41 3.22 -7.92
N ARG A 137 -17.19 2.69 -7.91
CA ARG A 137 -16.77 1.63 -6.98
C ARG A 137 -16.37 2.20 -5.62
N PHE A 138 -15.91 3.45 -5.57
CA PHE A 138 -15.31 4.04 -4.38
C PHE A 138 -16.35 4.44 -3.33
N PHE A 139 -17.38 5.17 -3.75
CA PHE A 139 -18.42 5.69 -2.86
C PHE A 139 -19.63 4.76 -2.70
N TYR A 140 -19.79 3.75 -3.58
CA TYR A 140 -20.89 2.81 -3.44
C TYR A 140 -20.79 2.00 -2.15
N ARG A 141 -21.83 2.09 -1.32
CA ARG A 141 -21.94 1.33 -0.06
C ARG A 141 -22.84 0.13 -0.25
N PHE A 142 -22.32 -1.04 0.09
CA PHE A 142 -23.13 -2.25 0.11
C PHE A 142 -24.16 -2.18 1.24
N PRO A 143 -25.40 -2.67 1.04
CA PRO A 143 -26.37 -2.80 2.13
C PRO A 143 -25.78 -3.59 3.29
N GLU A 144 -25.83 -3.04 4.51
CA GLU A 144 -25.22 -3.63 5.71
C GLU A 144 -23.70 -3.86 5.63
N GLY A 145 -23.04 -3.29 4.62
CA GLY A 145 -21.60 -3.43 4.38
C GLY A 145 -20.87 -2.09 4.36
N GLU A 146 -19.70 -2.10 3.73
CA GLU A 146 -18.80 -0.96 3.61
C GLU A 146 -18.84 -0.38 2.18
N SER A 147 -18.49 0.89 2.04
CA SER A 147 -17.97 1.49 0.80
C SER A 147 -16.44 1.41 0.78
N ALA A 148 -15.81 1.65 -0.37
CA ALA A 148 -14.33 1.72 -0.39
C ALA A 148 -13.80 2.94 0.39
N ALA A 149 -14.61 4.01 0.51
CA ALA A 149 -14.32 5.13 1.39
C ALA A 149 -14.27 4.70 2.88
N ASP A 150 -15.19 3.85 3.34
CA ASP A 150 -15.14 3.31 4.71
C ASP A 150 -13.87 2.44 4.92
N VAL A 151 -13.46 1.69 3.87
CA VAL A 151 -12.19 0.95 3.88
C VAL A 151 -10.99 1.90 3.94
N TYR A 152 -11.04 3.04 3.24
CA TYR A 152 -10.00 4.06 3.24
C TYR A 152 -9.73 4.63 4.63
N ASP A 153 -10.76 4.88 5.42
CA ASP A 153 -10.61 5.41 6.77
C ASP A 153 -9.93 4.42 7.72
N ARG A 154 -10.35 3.15 7.73
CA ARG A 154 -9.70 2.13 8.58
C ARG A 154 -8.28 1.82 8.13
N VAL A 155 -8.00 1.80 6.82
CA VAL A 155 -6.63 1.63 6.30
C VAL A 155 -5.76 2.84 6.66
N SER A 156 -6.30 4.06 6.62
CA SER A 156 -5.60 5.26 7.09
C SER A 156 -5.17 5.13 8.55
N SER A 157 -6.06 4.67 9.44
CA SER A 157 -5.72 4.40 10.84
C SER A 157 -4.63 3.34 11.01
N PHE A 158 -4.64 2.29 10.17
CA PHE A 158 -3.56 1.30 10.16
C PHE A 158 -2.22 1.91 9.78
N LEU A 159 -2.17 2.75 8.74
CA LEU A 159 -0.94 3.42 8.32
C LEU A 159 -0.34 4.28 9.43
N GLU A 160 -1.16 5.02 10.18
CA GLU A 160 -0.68 5.77 11.36
C GLU A 160 -0.02 4.87 12.40
N SER A 161 -0.59 3.68 12.63
CA SER A 161 -0.02 2.70 13.56
C SER A 161 1.26 2.08 13.01
N LEU A 162 1.30 1.80 11.71
CA LEU A 162 2.46 1.28 11.01
C LEU A 162 3.65 2.25 11.08
N TRP A 163 3.41 3.53 10.80
CA TRP A 163 4.42 4.58 10.91
C TRP A 163 4.95 4.72 12.33
N ARG A 164 4.09 4.67 13.35
CA ARG A 164 4.53 4.68 14.75
C ARG A 164 5.35 3.45 15.12
N ASP A 165 4.99 2.27 14.61
CA ASP A 165 5.75 1.06 14.87
C ASP A 165 7.16 1.10 14.24
N ILE A 166 7.28 1.73 13.06
CA ILE A 166 8.56 1.99 12.38
C ILE A 166 9.38 3.04 13.15
N ASP A 167 8.80 4.21 13.41
CA ASP A 167 9.46 5.35 14.07
C ASP A 167 9.98 5.00 15.48
N MET A 168 9.18 4.25 16.24
CA MET A 168 9.56 3.81 17.60
C MET A 168 10.39 2.51 17.62
N ASN A 169 10.82 1.99 16.47
CA ASN A 169 11.52 0.70 16.31
C ASN A 169 10.90 -0.45 17.13
N ARG A 170 9.56 -0.57 17.12
CA ARG A 170 8.84 -1.60 17.89
C ARG A 170 9.00 -3.01 17.33
N LEU A 171 9.58 -3.13 16.14
CA LEU A 171 9.93 -4.41 15.54
C LEU A 171 11.29 -4.92 16.03
N HIS A 172 12.03 -4.13 16.82
CA HIS A 172 13.30 -4.51 17.46
C HIS A 172 14.31 -5.17 16.52
N HIS A 173 14.38 -4.68 15.29
CA HIS A 173 15.36 -5.15 14.30
C HIS A 173 16.69 -4.42 14.48
N ASP A 174 17.78 -5.07 14.06
CA ASP A 174 19.08 -4.44 13.93
C ASP A 174 19.01 -3.44 12.77
N PRO A 175 19.34 -2.14 12.97
CA PRO A 175 19.38 -1.16 11.89
C PRO A 175 20.34 -1.50 10.74
N ALA A 176 21.26 -2.45 10.94
CA ALA A 176 22.14 -2.97 9.90
C ALA A 176 21.48 -4.02 8.98
N ASP A 177 20.31 -4.55 9.35
CA ASP A 177 19.52 -5.47 8.52
C ASP A 177 18.48 -4.71 7.69
N ASP A 178 18.33 -5.10 6.42
CA ASP A 178 17.22 -4.65 5.58
C ASP A 178 15.89 -5.16 6.14
N LEU A 179 15.08 -4.25 6.67
CA LEU A 179 13.72 -4.57 7.12
C LEU A 179 12.76 -4.65 5.93
N ASN A 180 12.01 -5.74 5.83
CA ASN A 180 10.96 -5.93 4.83
C ASN A 180 9.63 -6.25 5.53
N LEU A 181 8.59 -5.47 5.23
CA LEU A 181 7.25 -5.72 5.75
C LEU A 181 6.44 -6.47 4.70
N ILE A 182 5.79 -7.57 5.09
CA ILE A 182 4.94 -8.35 4.19
C ILE A 182 3.52 -8.31 4.73
N ILE A 183 2.60 -7.73 3.95
CA ILE A 183 1.21 -7.48 4.34
C ILE A 183 0.29 -8.37 3.51
N ILE A 184 -0.27 -9.41 4.13
CA ILE A 184 -1.20 -10.34 3.48
C ILE A 184 -2.64 -9.86 3.71
N SER A 185 -3.30 -9.47 2.64
CA SER A 185 -4.62 -8.81 2.65
C SER A 185 -5.46 -9.24 1.44
N HIS A 186 -6.33 -8.34 0.95
CA HIS A 186 -7.38 -8.60 -0.02
C HIS A 186 -7.34 -7.57 -1.15
N GLY A 187 -8.10 -7.82 -2.22
CA GLY A 187 -7.98 -7.07 -3.47
C GLY A 187 -8.33 -5.59 -3.32
N LEU A 188 -9.46 -5.26 -2.69
CA LEU A 188 -9.84 -3.86 -2.51
C LEU A 188 -8.96 -3.18 -1.46
N ALA A 189 -8.74 -3.83 -0.32
CA ALA A 189 -7.94 -3.29 0.77
C ALA A 189 -6.51 -2.90 0.34
N ILE A 190 -5.87 -3.69 -0.52
CA ILE A 190 -4.54 -3.38 -1.08
C ILE A 190 -4.60 -2.16 -2.01
N ARG A 191 -5.63 -2.06 -2.87
CA ARG A 191 -5.77 -0.88 -3.75
C ARG A 191 -6.01 0.40 -2.96
N VAL A 192 -6.82 0.32 -1.90
CA VAL A 192 -7.06 1.43 -0.99
C VAL A 192 -5.78 1.79 -0.21
N PHE A 193 -4.98 0.80 0.20
CA PHE A 193 -3.66 1.04 0.79
C PHE A 193 -2.76 1.83 -0.17
N LEU A 194 -2.66 1.41 -1.44
CA LEU A 194 -1.85 2.08 -2.45
C LEU A 194 -2.35 3.51 -2.72
N MET A 195 -3.67 3.68 -2.89
CA MET A 195 -4.29 4.98 -3.05
C MET A 195 -3.96 5.91 -1.89
N LYS A 196 -4.10 5.43 -0.65
CA LYS A 196 -3.79 6.23 0.54
C LYS A 196 -2.31 6.58 0.61
N TRP A 197 -1.43 5.63 0.30
CA TRP A 197 0.01 5.81 0.39
C TRP A 197 0.53 6.81 -0.63
N PHE A 198 0.15 6.65 -1.90
CA PHE A 198 0.59 7.52 -3.00
C PHE A 198 -0.29 8.75 -3.19
N LYS A 199 -1.31 8.91 -2.34
CA LYS A 199 -2.27 10.01 -2.37
C LYS A 199 -2.96 10.13 -3.75
N TRP A 200 -3.26 8.99 -4.36
CA TRP A 200 -3.97 8.96 -5.63
C TRP A 200 -5.39 9.48 -5.47
N THR A 201 -5.91 10.10 -6.52
CA THR A 201 -7.28 10.61 -6.55
C THR A 201 -8.30 9.47 -6.59
N VAL A 202 -9.56 9.78 -6.30
CA VAL A 202 -10.65 8.81 -6.43
C VAL A 202 -10.77 8.31 -7.86
N GLU A 203 -10.63 9.20 -8.85
CA GLU A 203 -10.67 8.84 -10.27
C GLU A 203 -9.55 7.86 -10.64
N GLN A 204 -8.32 8.13 -10.22
CA GLN A 204 -7.20 7.22 -10.41
C GLN A 204 -7.48 5.84 -9.77
N PHE A 205 -8.07 5.82 -8.57
CA PHE A 205 -8.43 4.57 -7.90
C PHE A 205 -9.48 3.75 -8.66
N GLU A 206 -10.49 4.38 -9.25
CA GLU A 206 -11.58 3.69 -9.96
C GLU A 206 -11.05 2.80 -11.10
N HIS A 207 -9.98 3.25 -11.78
CA HIS A 207 -9.30 2.57 -12.87
C HIS A 207 -8.42 1.39 -12.42
N LEU A 208 -8.10 1.28 -11.13
CA LEU A 208 -7.21 0.22 -10.65
C LEU A 208 -7.85 -1.18 -10.75
N ASN A 209 -7.07 -2.09 -11.33
CA ASN A 209 -7.41 -3.51 -11.44
C ASN A 209 -7.10 -4.26 -10.13
N ASN A 210 -7.98 -5.20 -9.79
CA ASN A 210 -7.75 -6.09 -8.65
C ASN A 210 -6.52 -6.97 -8.92
N LEU A 211 -5.68 -7.15 -7.89
CA LEU A 211 -4.61 -8.13 -7.90
C LEU A 211 -5.18 -9.54 -8.16
N GLY A 212 -4.46 -10.39 -8.89
CA GLY A 212 -4.70 -11.82 -8.98
C GLY A 212 -4.49 -12.55 -7.64
N ASN A 213 -4.96 -13.79 -7.54
CA ASN A 213 -4.77 -14.58 -6.31
C ASN A 213 -3.29 -14.92 -6.07
N SER A 214 -2.81 -14.65 -4.85
CA SER A 214 -1.37 -14.69 -4.49
C SER A 214 -0.45 -13.78 -5.33
N GLU A 215 -1.00 -12.82 -6.07
CA GLU A 215 -0.20 -11.74 -6.64
C GLU A 215 0.30 -10.84 -5.50
N PHE A 216 1.50 -10.31 -5.67
CA PHE A 216 2.07 -9.34 -4.75
C PHE A 216 2.64 -8.15 -5.50
N ARG A 217 2.58 -6.98 -4.85
CA ARG A 217 3.21 -5.74 -5.31
C ARG A 217 4.23 -5.29 -4.27
N VAL A 218 5.31 -4.71 -4.74
CA VAL A 218 6.50 -4.36 -3.96
C VAL A 218 6.65 -2.86 -4.02
N MET A 219 6.51 -2.22 -2.88
CA MET A 219 6.87 -0.83 -2.67
C MET A 219 8.26 -0.84 -2.07
N GLN A 220 9.24 -0.28 -2.77
CA GLN A 220 10.62 -0.23 -2.30
C GLN A 220 11.06 1.22 -2.17
N LEU A 221 11.87 1.51 -1.14
CA LEU A 221 12.49 2.82 -0.99
C LEU A 221 13.41 3.11 -2.18
N GLY A 222 13.13 4.21 -2.87
CA GLY A 222 13.99 4.81 -3.87
C GLY A 222 15.15 5.57 -3.23
N ILE A 223 16.01 6.13 -4.08
CA ILE A 223 17.28 6.76 -3.66
C ILE A 223 17.03 8.00 -2.77
N GLY A 224 15.96 8.76 -3.04
CA GLY A 224 15.53 9.90 -2.24
C GLY A 224 14.88 9.56 -0.90
N GLY A 225 14.63 8.28 -0.60
CA GLY A 225 13.96 7.84 0.63
C GLY A 225 12.43 7.81 0.55
N GLU A 226 11.89 7.79 -0.66
CA GLU A 226 10.46 7.67 -0.93
C GLU A 226 10.13 6.29 -1.49
N TYR A 227 8.98 5.73 -1.12
CA TYR A 227 8.58 4.45 -1.67
C TYR A 227 8.11 4.61 -3.12
N SER A 228 8.41 3.62 -3.94
CA SER A 228 7.96 3.54 -5.32
C SER A 228 7.70 2.08 -5.72
N LEU A 229 6.74 1.90 -6.63
CA LEU A 229 6.52 0.65 -7.35
C LEU A 229 7.55 0.44 -8.47
N ALA A 230 8.02 1.51 -9.12
CA ALA A 230 8.90 1.48 -10.28
C ALA A 230 10.34 1.02 -9.97
N VAL A 231 10.70 0.88 -8.69
CA VAL A 231 11.99 0.29 -8.30
C VAL A 231 12.03 -1.22 -8.59
N HIS A 232 10.88 -1.89 -8.53
CA HIS A 232 10.80 -3.35 -8.72
C HIS A 232 9.95 -3.76 -9.91
N HIS A 233 8.93 -2.97 -10.26
CA HIS A 233 7.96 -3.31 -11.30
C HIS A 233 8.20 -2.48 -12.55
N THR A 234 7.89 -3.09 -13.68
CA THR A 234 7.95 -2.48 -15.01
C THR A 234 6.76 -1.55 -15.24
N ASP A 235 6.89 -0.67 -16.23
CA ASP A 235 5.79 0.18 -16.68
C ASP A 235 4.63 -0.65 -17.22
N GLU A 236 4.93 -1.71 -17.95
CA GLU A 236 3.94 -2.62 -18.52
C GLU A 236 3.09 -3.26 -17.43
N GLU A 237 3.72 -3.77 -16.36
CA GLU A 237 3.00 -4.31 -15.20
C GLU A 237 2.11 -3.24 -14.54
N MET A 238 2.62 -2.02 -14.37
CA MET A 238 1.86 -0.92 -13.77
C MET A 238 0.66 -0.49 -14.64
N LEU A 239 0.82 -0.45 -15.96
CA LEU A 239 -0.27 -0.20 -16.91
C LEU A 239 -1.34 -1.30 -16.83
N GLU A 240 -0.93 -2.58 -16.80
CA GLU A 240 -1.85 -3.72 -16.63
C GLU A 240 -2.65 -3.63 -15.33
N TRP A 241 -2.10 -2.99 -14.30
CA TRP A 241 -2.79 -2.74 -13.03
C TRP A 241 -3.74 -1.54 -13.06
N GLY A 242 -3.80 -0.82 -14.18
CA GLY A 242 -4.66 0.34 -14.37
C GLY A 242 -4.07 1.66 -13.88
N LEU A 243 -2.74 1.75 -13.70
CA LEU A 243 -2.10 3.05 -13.45
C LEU A 243 -2.09 3.87 -14.74
N SER A 244 -2.39 5.16 -14.65
CA SER A 244 -2.27 6.08 -15.78
C SER A 244 -0.79 6.42 -16.06
N PRO A 245 -0.46 6.95 -17.25
CA PRO A 245 0.89 7.43 -17.56
C PRO A 245 1.46 8.40 -16.52
N ASP A 246 0.63 9.30 -15.99
CA ASP A 246 1.07 10.28 -14.97
C ASP A 246 1.37 9.60 -13.63
N MET A 247 0.57 8.62 -13.22
CA MET A 247 0.85 7.83 -12.02
C MET A 247 2.17 7.08 -12.17
N ILE A 248 2.44 6.52 -13.34
CA ILE A 248 3.69 5.79 -13.62
C ILE A 248 4.88 6.75 -13.64
N ALA A 249 4.73 7.95 -14.22
CA ALA A 249 5.74 8.99 -14.18
C ALA A 249 6.08 9.40 -12.74
N ASP A 250 5.08 9.59 -11.87
CA ASP A 250 5.27 9.82 -10.43
C ASP A 250 6.02 8.65 -9.77
N GLN A 251 5.68 7.39 -10.06
CA GLN A 251 6.40 6.25 -9.50
C GLN A 251 7.87 6.21 -9.94
N ARG A 252 8.16 6.46 -11.22
CA ARG A 252 9.54 6.54 -11.74
C ARG A 252 10.32 7.67 -11.07
N TRP A 253 9.69 8.82 -10.90
CA TRP A 253 10.31 9.95 -10.22
C TRP A 253 10.63 9.60 -8.75
N ARG A 254 9.68 9.03 -8.00
CA ARG A 254 9.92 8.55 -6.61
C ARG A 254 11.07 7.53 -6.50
N ALA A 255 11.29 6.71 -7.52
CA ALA A 255 12.36 5.71 -7.52
C ALA A 255 13.76 6.34 -7.59
N HIS A 256 13.91 7.45 -8.31
CA HIS A 256 15.22 7.99 -8.71
C HIS A 256 15.52 9.41 -8.23
N ALA A 257 14.51 10.20 -7.88
CA ALA A 257 14.68 11.57 -7.42
C ALA A 257 15.52 11.61 -6.14
N SER A 258 16.42 12.59 -6.09
CA SER A 258 17.18 12.88 -4.87
C SER A 258 16.30 13.59 -3.85
N LYS A 259 16.78 13.73 -2.62
CA LYS A 259 16.04 14.47 -1.58
C LYS A 259 15.87 15.96 -1.89
N ASP A 260 16.79 16.54 -2.65
CA ASP A 260 16.77 17.96 -2.97
C ASP A 260 15.74 18.27 -4.08
N ASP A 261 15.54 17.33 -5.01
CA ASP A 261 14.55 17.45 -6.10
C ASP A 261 13.10 17.55 -5.59
N TRP A 262 12.82 17.05 -4.39
CA TRP A 262 11.49 17.07 -3.78
C TRP A 262 11.01 18.46 -3.37
N ILE A 263 11.93 19.33 -3.00
CA ILE A 263 11.60 20.68 -2.51
C ILE A 263 11.23 21.58 -3.70
N GLU A 264 11.84 21.36 -4.85
CA GLU A 264 11.64 22.19 -6.05
C GLU A 264 10.51 21.70 -6.97
N LYS A 265 10.20 20.40 -6.97
CA LYS A 265 9.27 19.80 -7.96
C LYS A 265 8.16 18.96 -7.33
N CYS A 266 7.28 19.61 -6.56
CA CYS A 266 5.95 19.06 -6.25
C CYS A 266 4.79 19.62 -7.15
N PRO A 267 4.96 19.85 -8.48
CA PRO A 267 3.91 20.46 -9.31
C PRO A 267 2.77 19.49 -9.63
N TRP A 268 3.04 18.18 -9.72
CA TRP A 268 2.06 17.17 -10.15
C TRP A 268 0.79 17.12 -9.28
N TYR A 269 0.89 17.46 -7.99
CA TYR A 269 -0.30 17.53 -7.13
C TYR A 269 -1.13 18.79 -7.36
N LEU A 270 -0.52 19.91 -7.77
CA LEU A 270 -1.25 21.15 -8.00
C LEU A 270 -1.92 21.14 -9.37
N ASP A 271 -1.22 20.68 -10.41
CA ASP A 271 -1.75 20.59 -11.78
C ASP A 271 -2.94 19.61 -11.89
N THR A 272 -3.08 18.68 -10.93
CA THR A 272 -4.25 17.79 -10.83
C THR A 272 -5.53 18.54 -10.45
N PHE A 273 -5.43 19.67 -9.74
CA PHE A 273 -6.60 20.40 -9.20
C PHE A 273 -6.74 21.83 -9.75
N PHE A 274 -5.69 22.39 -10.34
CA PHE A 274 -5.66 23.76 -10.82
C PHE A 274 -5.23 23.78 -12.29
N ASP A 275 -6.18 24.10 -13.18
CA ASP A 275 -5.90 24.21 -14.62
C ASP A 275 -5.13 25.49 -14.97
N HIS A 276 -5.23 26.52 -14.10
CA HIS A 276 -4.64 27.83 -14.30
C HIS A 276 -4.14 28.40 -12.97
N PHE A 277 -2.85 28.68 -12.88
CA PHE A 277 -2.31 29.58 -11.85
C PHE A 277 -2.42 31.02 -12.36
N ALA A 278 -2.72 31.96 -11.46
CA ALA A 278 -2.59 33.37 -11.80
C ALA A 278 -1.12 33.64 -12.18
N ASP A 279 -0.89 34.39 -13.26
CA ASP A 279 0.45 34.78 -13.68
C ASP A 279 1.19 35.36 -12.47
N SER A 280 2.39 34.84 -12.18
CA SER A 280 3.26 35.34 -11.13
C SER A 280 3.84 36.70 -11.55
N SER A 281 2.99 37.73 -11.58
CA SER A 281 3.36 39.13 -11.73
C SER A 281 2.88 39.92 -10.52
N CYS A 282 3.35 39.52 -9.35
CA CYS A 282 3.47 40.40 -8.21
C CYS A 282 4.95 40.35 -7.82
N GLU A 283 5.74 41.15 -8.53
CA GLU A 283 7.10 41.49 -8.14
C GLU A 283 7.03 42.13 -6.74
N ASP A 284 7.59 41.44 -5.75
CA ASP A 284 8.11 42.11 -4.55
C ASP A 284 9.29 42.98 -5.00
N GLY A 285 9.01 44.25 -5.32
CA GLY A 285 9.96 45.18 -5.92
C GLY A 285 9.78 46.62 -5.42
N GLU A 286 10.48 46.91 -4.33
CA GLU A 286 11.14 48.19 -3.99
C GLU A 286 10.30 49.49 -3.97
N ASP A 287 9.88 49.88 -2.76
CA ASP A 287 9.69 51.30 -2.41
C ASP A 287 11.04 52.04 -2.47
N ILE A 288 11.29 52.78 -3.55
CA ILE A 288 12.37 53.78 -3.65
C ILE A 288 11.78 55.19 -3.49
N PRO A 289 12.40 56.09 -2.69
CA PRO A 289 11.75 57.26 -2.13
C PRO A 289 11.73 58.45 -3.09
N CYS A 290 10.63 59.20 -3.12
CA CYS A 290 10.58 60.49 -3.79
C CYS A 290 10.92 61.62 -2.80
N SER A 291 12.20 61.98 -2.76
CA SER A 291 12.69 63.23 -2.15
C SER A 291 12.48 64.42 -3.09
N HIS A 292 11.77 65.43 -2.58
CA HIS A 292 11.70 66.87 -2.93
C HIS A 292 12.37 67.45 -4.19
N GLN A 293 11.60 68.32 -4.88
CA GLN A 293 11.87 69.70 -5.38
C GLN A 293 11.04 69.90 -6.68
N LEU A 294 10.23 70.93 -6.93
CA LEU A 294 10.03 72.30 -6.44
C LEU A 294 8.52 72.64 -6.50
#